data_AF-A0A3D4PGB5-F1
#
_entry.id   AF-A0A3D4PGB5-F1
#
_cell.length_a   1.000
_cell.length_b   1.000
_cell.length_c   1.000
_cell.angle_alpha   90.00
_cell.angle_beta   90.00
_cell.angle_gamma   90.00
#
_symmetry.space_group_name_H-M   'P 1'
#
loop_
_entity.id
_entity.type
_entity.pdbx_description
1 polymer ?
#
loop_
_entity_poly.entity_id
_entity_poly.type
_entity_poly.pdbx_seq_one_letter_code
_entity_poly.pdbx_strand_id
1 'polypeptide(L)'
;MAWFVCGVMGGLMISYFWPSEVAMANTDRDSDAKFAIVTVPVGLTAGDAVFVLDFLTGRLYGASINPQTAKFTQGYMHNVLPDFGLSPDVRPRFVMTSGALNISVQGSRKQPATGGVYIAELNSGRVLAYAFPFSLSPRASNPEPLTIVDGFQFRQTVE
;
A
#
# COMPACT_ATOMS: atom_id res chain seq x y z
N MET A 1 -21.22 -41.19 -26.89
CA MET A 1 -21.76 -39.81 -26.83
C MET A 1 -22.30 -39.44 -25.45
N ALA A 2 -23.15 -40.26 -24.80
CA ALA A 2 -23.74 -39.93 -23.48
C ALA A 2 -22.70 -39.58 -22.39
N TRP A 3 -21.59 -40.31 -22.31
CA TRP A 3 -20.50 -40.03 -21.37
C TRP A 3 -19.92 -38.61 -21.50
N PHE A 4 -19.81 -38.12 -22.74
CA PHE A 4 -19.27 -36.79 -23.03
C PHE A 4 -20.21 -35.69 -22.55
N VAL A 5 -21.51 -35.88 -22.75
CA VAL A 5 -22.56 -34.95 -22.29
C VAL A 5 -22.61 -34.92 -20.77
N CYS A 6 -22.54 -36.07 -20.10
CA CYS A 6 -22.48 -36.14 -18.64
C CYS A 6 -21.25 -35.44 -18.06
N GLY A 7 -20.08 -35.59 -18.71
CA GLY A 7 -18.85 -34.91 -18.29
C GLY A 7 -18.93 -33.39 -18.42
N VAL A 8 -19.45 -32.88 -19.54
CA VAL A 8 -19.63 -31.44 -19.76
C VAL A 8 -20.63 -30.84 -18.77
N MET A 9 -21.77 -31.50 -18.55
CA MET A 9 -22.77 -31.05 -17.60
C MET A 9 -22.25 -31.07 -16.16
N GLY A 10 -21.48 -32.10 -15.78
CA GLY A 10 -20.83 -32.17 -14.47
C GLY A 10 -19.80 -31.06 -14.26
N GLY A 11 -18.97 -30.78 -15.27
CA GLY A 11 -17.99 -29.69 -15.22
C GLY A 11 -18.62 -28.31 -15.07
N LEU A 12 -19.71 -28.04 -15.79
CA LEU A 12 -20.45 -26.78 -15.67
C LEU A 12 -21.08 -26.62 -14.28
N MET A 13 -21.68 -27.68 -13.73
CA MET A 13 -22.24 -27.66 -12.37
C MET A 13 -21.15 -27.38 -11.32
N ILE A 14 -19.96 -27.97 -11.44
CA ILE A 14 -18.85 -27.73 -10.50
C ILE A 14 -18.29 -26.31 -10.63
N SER A 15 -18.23 -25.75 -11.84
CA SER A 15 -17.77 -24.37 -12.05
C SER A 15 -18.65 -23.33 -11.35
N TYR A 16 -19.96 -23.61 -11.22
CA TYR A 16 -20.89 -22.73 -10.51
C TYR A 16 -20.61 -22.66 -8.99
N PHE A 17 -20.09 -23.75 -8.42
CA PHE A 17 -19.69 -23.81 -7.01
C PHE A 17 -18.22 -23.46 -6.79
N TRP A 18 -17.48 -23.12 -7.85
CA TRP A 18 -16.08 -22.70 -7.70
C TRP A 18 -16.05 -21.36 -6.97
N PRO A 19 -15.45 -21.27 -5.77
CA PRO A 19 -15.35 -20.01 -5.07
C PRO A 19 -14.58 -19.03 -5.95
N SER A 20 -15.26 -17.98 -6.42
CA SER A 20 -14.55 -16.82 -6.93
C SER A 20 -13.92 -16.15 -5.72
N GLU A 21 -12.58 -16.11 -5.67
CA GLU A 21 -11.91 -15.26 -4.69
C GLU A 21 -12.41 -13.83 -4.91
N VAL A 22 -13.09 -13.29 -3.90
CA VAL A 22 -13.33 -11.85 -3.85
C VAL A 22 -11.95 -11.21 -3.78
N ALA A 23 -11.63 -10.39 -4.78
CA ALA A 23 -10.47 -9.52 -4.73
C ALA A 23 -10.67 -8.58 -3.53
N MET A 24 -10.12 -8.96 -2.38
CA MET A 24 -10.14 -8.10 -1.21
C MET A 24 -9.19 -6.95 -1.51
N ALA A 25 -9.69 -5.72 -1.41
CA ALA A 25 -8.81 -4.57 -1.48
C ALA A 25 -7.83 -4.66 -0.30
N ASN A 26 -6.53 -4.55 -0.56
CA ASN A 26 -5.49 -4.39 0.47
C ASN A 26 -5.58 -3.02 1.18
N THR A 27 -6.74 -2.39 1.11
CA THR A 27 -7.01 -1.00 1.47
C THR A 27 -8.40 -0.97 2.05
N ASP A 28 -8.49 -0.67 3.34
CA ASP A 28 -9.77 -0.26 3.93
C ASP A 28 -9.81 1.26 3.90
N ARG A 29 -10.87 1.77 3.28
CA ARG A 29 -11.15 3.20 3.17
C ARG A 29 -12.54 3.40 3.72
N ASP A 30 -12.62 3.93 4.93
CA ASP A 30 -13.89 4.44 5.40
C ASP A 30 -14.24 5.70 4.59
N SER A 31 -15.41 5.66 3.98
CA SER A 31 -15.95 6.71 3.10
C SER A 31 -16.21 8.03 3.83
N ASP A 32 -16.33 7.99 5.16
CA ASP A 32 -16.43 9.14 6.08
C ASP A 32 -15.11 9.38 6.85
N ALA A 33 -14.14 8.47 6.76
CA ALA A 33 -12.98 8.48 7.65
C ALA A 33 -11.98 9.59 7.32
N LYS A 34 -11.54 10.20 8.41
CA LYS A 34 -10.34 11.04 8.53
C LYS A 34 -9.03 10.26 8.30
N PHE A 35 -9.12 8.95 8.03
CA PHE A 35 -7.98 8.04 7.94
C PHE A 35 -8.13 7.06 6.77
N ALA A 36 -7.02 6.60 6.23
CA ALA A 36 -6.96 5.43 5.36
C ALA A 36 -5.94 4.43 5.91
N ILE A 37 -6.19 3.14 5.70
CA ILE A 37 -5.27 2.07 6.09
C ILE A 37 -5.00 1.12 4.93
N VAL A 38 -3.74 0.72 4.76
CA VAL A 38 -3.33 -0.27 3.77
C VAL A 38 -2.33 -1.27 4.35
N THR A 39 -2.41 -2.51 3.86
CA THR A 39 -1.36 -3.51 4.08
C THR A 39 -0.45 -3.54 2.87
N VAL A 40 0.85 -3.67 3.08
CA VAL A 40 1.87 -3.65 2.04
C VAL A 40 2.78 -4.87 2.21
N PRO A 41 2.96 -5.70 1.17
CA PRO A 41 3.89 -6.81 1.23
C PRO A 41 5.32 -6.29 1.25
N VAL A 42 6.11 -6.78 2.20
CA VAL A 42 7.48 -6.29 2.42
C VAL A 42 8.50 -7.10 1.62
N GLY A 43 8.24 -8.39 1.45
CA GLY A 43 9.08 -9.35 0.72
C GLY A 43 8.48 -10.75 0.77
N LEU A 44 9.06 -11.69 0.00
CA LEU A 44 8.53 -13.06 -0.15
C LEU A 44 8.54 -13.89 1.14
N THR A 45 9.44 -13.58 2.07
CA THR A 45 9.64 -14.34 3.33
C THR A 45 9.41 -13.48 4.57
N ALA A 46 8.92 -12.25 4.40
CA ALA A 46 8.66 -11.29 5.46
C ALA A 46 7.16 -11.11 5.65
N GLY A 47 6.75 -10.69 6.86
CA GLY A 47 5.35 -10.31 7.11
C GLY A 47 4.97 -9.02 6.39
N ASP A 48 3.69 -8.66 6.46
CA ASP A 48 3.20 -7.40 5.90
C ASP A 48 3.57 -6.19 6.78
N ALA A 49 3.71 -5.04 6.13
CA ALA A 49 3.70 -3.74 6.76
C ALA A 49 2.30 -3.16 6.70
N VAL A 50 1.92 -2.39 7.72
CA VAL A 50 0.64 -1.68 7.77
C VAL A 50 0.93 -0.20 7.78
N PHE A 51 0.19 0.57 6.97
CA PHE A 51 0.29 2.01 6.91
C PHE A 51 -1.06 2.66 7.15
N VAL A 52 -1.07 3.73 7.95
CA VAL A 52 -2.23 4.54 8.29
C VAL A 52 -1.93 5.99 7.93
N LEU A 53 -2.77 6.58 7.08
CA LEU A 53 -2.68 7.98 6.67
C LEU A 53 -3.77 8.78 7.39
N ASP A 54 -3.38 9.83 8.10
CA ASP A 54 -4.29 10.84 8.64
C ASP A 54 -4.52 11.96 7.62
N PHE A 55 -5.77 12.16 7.21
CA PHE A 55 -6.15 13.16 6.22
C PHE A 55 -6.13 14.59 6.77
N LEU A 56 -6.29 14.78 8.08
CA LEU A 56 -6.28 16.10 8.69
C LEU A 56 -4.87 16.67 8.78
N THR A 57 -3.92 15.84 9.20
CA THR A 57 -2.52 16.28 9.41
C THR A 57 -1.60 15.93 8.24
N GLY A 58 -2.03 15.07 7.32
CA GLY A 58 -1.20 14.51 6.26
C GLY A 58 -0.06 13.63 6.78
N ARG A 59 -0.16 13.14 8.02
CA ARG A 59 0.84 12.26 8.60
C ARG A 59 0.55 10.82 8.23
N LEU A 60 1.53 10.19 7.61
CA LEU A 60 1.57 8.76 7.33
C LEU A 60 2.37 8.07 8.43
N TYR A 61 1.74 7.12 9.11
CA TYR A 61 2.37 6.23 10.07
C TYR A 61 2.40 4.83 9.50
N GLY A 62 3.47 4.09 9.75
CA GLY A 62 3.53 2.69 9.36
C GLY A 62 4.30 1.85 10.35
N ALA A 63 4.05 0.55 10.32
CA ALA A 63 4.87 -0.41 11.05
C ALA A 63 4.92 -1.76 10.34
N SER A 64 6.07 -2.44 10.42
CA SER A 64 6.25 -3.82 9.95
C SER A 64 6.43 -4.78 11.12
N ILE A 65 5.79 -5.94 11.02
CA ILE A 65 5.92 -7.01 12.00
C ILE A 65 7.15 -7.86 11.70
N ASN A 66 7.95 -8.14 12.73
CA ASN A 66 8.99 -9.15 12.61
C ASN A 66 8.38 -10.54 12.85
N PRO A 67 8.44 -11.45 11.85
CA PRO A 67 7.84 -12.77 11.97
C PRO A 67 8.49 -13.65 13.04
N GLN A 68 9.75 -13.39 13.42
CA GLN A 68 10.46 -14.16 14.43
C GLN A 68 10.03 -13.81 15.86
N THR A 69 9.69 -12.54 16.11
CA THR A 69 9.34 -12.06 17.45
C THR A 69 7.85 -11.77 17.62
N ALA A 70 7.08 -11.76 16.53
CA ALA A 70 5.66 -11.37 16.48
C ALA A 70 5.40 -9.98 17.09
N LYS A 71 6.35 -9.05 16.93
CA LYS A 71 6.26 -7.65 17.39
C LYS A 71 6.51 -6.68 16.24
N PHE A 72 5.94 -5.47 16.36
CA PHE A 72 6.33 -4.35 15.51
C PHE A 72 7.74 -3.91 15.87
N THR A 73 8.68 -4.12 14.96
CA THR A 73 10.09 -3.75 15.16
C THR A 73 10.53 -2.59 14.29
N GLN A 74 9.81 -2.31 13.20
CA GLN A 74 10.14 -1.21 12.30
C GLN A 74 8.97 -0.26 12.20
N GLY A 75 9.18 0.97 12.64
CA GLY A 75 8.23 2.06 12.48
C GLY A 75 8.59 2.93 11.28
N TYR A 76 7.58 3.54 10.70
CA TYR A 76 7.70 4.51 9.61
C TYR A 76 6.88 5.75 9.92
N MET A 77 7.40 6.92 9.59
CA MET A 77 6.70 8.19 9.75
C MET A 77 7.07 9.14 8.62
N HIS A 78 6.06 9.68 7.93
CA HIS A 78 6.26 10.65 6.86
C HIS A 78 5.14 11.69 6.83
N ASN A 79 5.46 12.92 6.45
CA ASN A 79 4.44 13.96 6.22
C ASN A 79 4.26 14.13 4.71
N VAL A 80 3.07 13.85 4.20
CA VAL A 80 2.79 13.89 2.76
C VAL A 80 2.40 15.28 2.27
N LEU A 81 1.98 16.21 3.14
CA LEU A 81 1.54 17.54 2.71
C LEU A 81 2.59 18.29 1.88
N PRO A 82 3.87 18.38 2.34
CA PRO A 82 4.90 19.10 1.60
C PRO A 82 5.19 18.46 0.23
N ASP A 83 5.07 17.13 0.12
CA ASP A 83 5.35 16.41 -1.12
C ASP A 83 4.35 16.77 -2.23
N PHE A 84 3.09 17.03 -1.85
CA PHE A 84 2.06 17.52 -2.75
C PHE A 84 2.09 19.04 -2.92
N GLY A 85 2.97 19.76 -2.20
CA GLY A 85 3.05 21.22 -2.24
C GLY A 85 1.91 21.91 -1.50
N LEU A 86 1.30 21.24 -0.51
CA LEU A 86 0.15 21.75 0.23
C LEU A 86 0.56 22.42 1.54
N SER A 87 -0.13 23.50 1.90
CA SER A 87 0.01 24.10 3.23
C SER A 87 -0.82 23.32 4.26
N PRO A 88 -0.44 23.38 5.56
CA PRO A 88 -1.21 22.76 6.64
C PRO A 88 -2.64 23.29 6.81
N ASP A 89 -2.94 24.46 6.24
CA ASP A 89 -4.25 25.12 6.36
C ASP A 89 -5.28 24.64 5.32
N VAL A 90 -4.82 23.94 4.29
CA VAL A 90 -5.70 23.35 3.28
C VAL A 90 -6.26 22.03 3.80
N ARG A 91 -7.51 21.72 3.47
CA ARG A 91 -8.11 20.40 3.72
C ARG A 91 -7.90 19.49 2.49
N PRO A 92 -6.82 18.69 2.44
CA PRO A 92 -6.57 17.79 1.32
C PRO A 92 -7.58 16.65 1.30
N ARG A 93 -7.76 16.06 0.11
CA ARG A 93 -8.55 14.83 -0.03
C ARG A 93 -7.65 13.73 -0.55
N PHE A 94 -7.21 12.85 0.35
CA PHE A 94 -6.32 11.76 -0.02
C PHE A 94 -7.05 10.47 -0.38
N VAL A 95 -6.41 9.68 -1.25
CA VAL A 95 -6.66 8.26 -1.49
C VAL A 95 -5.33 7.55 -1.35
N MET A 96 -5.33 6.38 -0.73
CA MET A 96 -4.14 5.58 -0.52
C MET A 96 -4.41 4.16 -0.99
N THR A 97 -3.41 3.53 -1.60
CA THR A 97 -3.43 2.09 -1.92
C THR A 97 -2.01 1.53 -1.82
N SER A 98 -1.88 0.22 -1.86
CA SER A 98 -0.59 -0.49 -1.83
C SER A 98 -0.39 -1.29 -3.10
N GLY A 99 0.88 -1.55 -3.43
CA GLY A 99 1.21 -2.44 -4.54
C GLY A 99 2.69 -2.79 -4.58
N ALA A 100 3.07 -3.66 -5.51
CA ALA A 100 4.46 -4.02 -5.73
C ALA A 100 5.20 -2.87 -6.45
N LEU A 101 6.36 -2.47 -5.91
CA LEU A 101 7.28 -1.54 -6.54
C LEU A 101 8.47 -2.27 -7.19
N ASN A 102 8.95 -3.35 -6.58
CA ASN A 102 10.09 -4.15 -7.05
C ASN A 102 11.32 -3.30 -7.47
N ILE A 103 11.60 -2.23 -6.75
CA ILE A 103 12.72 -1.35 -7.04
C ILE A 103 13.99 -1.83 -6.35
N SER A 104 15.11 -1.86 -7.09
CA SER A 104 16.44 -2.03 -6.51
C SER A 104 17.14 -0.68 -6.46
N VAL A 105 17.36 -0.12 -5.26
CA VAL A 105 18.14 1.10 -5.11
C VAL A 105 19.62 0.73 -5.07
N GLN A 106 20.36 1.05 -6.13
CA GLN A 106 21.79 0.80 -6.21
C GLN A 106 22.52 1.68 -5.17
N GLY A 107 23.23 1.07 -4.21
CA GLY A 107 24.03 1.77 -3.20
C GLY A 107 23.36 2.00 -1.83
N SER A 108 22.10 1.58 -1.64
CA SER A 108 21.44 1.66 -0.33
C SER A 108 21.83 0.51 0.59
N ARG A 109 22.26 0.82 1.82
CA ARG A 109 22.66 -0.16 2.85
C ARG A 109 21.48 -1.02 3.36
N LYS A 110 20.26 -0.54 3.18
CA LYS A 110 19.01 -1.29 3.46
C LYS A 110 18.28 -1.51 2.16
N GLN A 111 17.89 -2.76 1.90
CA GLN A 111 17.09 -3.08 0.74
C GLN A 111 15.69 -2.46 0.92
N PRO A 112 15.19 -1.70 -0.06
CA PRO A 112 13.79 -1.27 -0.04
C PRO A 112 12.88 -2.50 -0.03
N ALA A 113 11.72 -2.35 0.61
CA ALA A 113 10.68 -3.36 0.54
C ALA A 113 10.24 -3.60 -0.92
N THR A 114 9.78 -4.81 -1.22
CA THR A 114 9.26 -5.13 -2.56
C THR A 114 7.97 -4.40 -2.87
N GLY A 115 7.19 -4.05 -1.84
CA GLY A 115 5.99 -3.24 -1.94
C GLY A 115 6.20 -1.76 -1.63
N GLY A 116 5.21 -0.96 -1.97
CA GLY A 116 5.14 0.46 -1.66
C GLY A 116 3.72 0.94 -1.44
N VAL A 117 3.63 2.22 -1.06
CA VAL A 117 2.37 2.93 -0.85
C VAL A 117 2.20 3.95 -1.97
N TYR A 118 1.05 3.95 -2.61
CA TYR A 118 0.67 4.97 -3.58
C TYR A 118 -0.36 5.89 -2.93
N ILE A 119 -0.09 7.19 -2.95
CA ILE A 119 -0.98 8.20 -2.37
C ILE A 119 -1.35 9.17 -3.47
N ALA A 120 -2.65 9.41 -3.62
CA ALA A 120 -3.20 10.40 -4.53
C ALA A 120 -3.87 11.50 -3.73
N GLU A 121 -3.65 12.75 -4.13
CA GLU A 121 -4.38 13.89 -3.62
C GLU A 121 -5.36 14.38 -4.70
N LEU A 122 -6.65 14.33 -4.38
CA LEU A 122 -7.72 14.44 -5.35
C LEU A 122 -8.02 15.88 -5.76
N ASN A 123 -7.63 16.89 -4.97
CA ASN A 123 -7.86 18.29 -5.33
C ASN A 123 -6.84 18.78 -6.37
N SER A 124 -5.55 18.50 -6.13
CA SER A 124 -4.43 18.79 -7.02
C SER A 124 -4.34 17.80 -8.19
N GLY A 125 -4.94 16.62 -8.07
CA GLY A 125 -4.91 15.62 -9.12
C GLY A 125 -3.53 14.97 -9.30
N ARG A 126 -2.75 14.87 -8.22
CA ARG A 126 -1.39 14.31 -8.22
C ARG A 126 -1.36 12.97 -7.50
N VAL A 127 -0.52 12.06 -7.99
CA VAL A 127 -0.22 10.77 -7.37
C VAL A 127 1.28 10.67 -7.11
N LEU A 128 1.68 10.19 -5.94
CA LEU A 128 3.05 9.90 -5.57
C LEU A 128 3.20 8.46 -5.09
N ALA A 129 4.28 7.82 -5.49
CA ALA A 129 4.69 6.49 -5.05
C ALA A 129 5.76 6.60 -3.97
N TYR A 130 5.57 5.87 -2.87
CA TYR A 130 6.46 5.87 -1.71
C TYR A 130 7.05 4.48 -1.46
N ALA A 131 8.37 4.44 -1.36
CA ALA A 131 9.11 3.28 -0.91
C ALA A 131 9.54 3.43 0.55
N PHE A 132 9.73 2.30 1.22
CA PHE A 132 10.22 2.27 2.60
C PHE A 132 11.36 1.24 2.72
N PRO A 133 12.37 1.53 3.56
CA PRO A 133 13.45 0.57 3.81
C PRO A 133 12.94 -0.57 4.67
N PHE A 134 13.47 -1.78 4.46
CA PHE A 134 13.17 -2.91 5.33
C PHE A 134 14.45 -3.64 5.77
N SER A 135 14.41 -4.22 6.97
CA SER A 135 15.44 -5.18 7.40
C SER A 135 14.89 -6.20 8.39
N LEU A 136 15.47 -7.40 8.45
CA LEU A 136 15.13 -8.40 9.46
C LEU A 136 15.99 -8.19 10.70
N SER A 137 15.78 -7.08 11.40
CA SER A 137 16.42 -6.82 12.71
C SER A 137 15.47 -7.20 13.85
N PRO A 138 15.93 -7.97 14.86
CA PRO A 138 15.14 -8.26 16.05
C PRO A 138 14.91 -7.04 16.96
N ARG A 139 15.74 -5.99 16.81
CA ARG A 139 15.66 -4.77 17.61
C ARG A 139 14.70 -3.78 16.98
N ALA A 140 13.88 -3.16 17.82
CA ALA A 140 13.06 -2.02 17.42
C ALA A 140 13.96 -0.89 16.89
N SER A 141 13.65 -0.36 15.70
CA SER A 141 14.31 0.81 15.14
C SER A 141 13.51 2.08 15.44
N ASN A 142 14.18 3.22 15.41
CA ASN A 142 13.48 4.51 15.36
C ASN A 142 12.63 4.57 14.08
N PRO A 143 11.52 5.34 14.08
CA PRO A 143 10.73 5.55 12.88
C PRO A 143 11.57 6.13 11.73
N GLU A 144 11.56 5.46 10.58
CA GLU A 144 12.28 5.92 9.38
C GLU A 144 11.31 6.57 8.38
N PRO A 145 11.73 7.61 7.65
CA PRO A 145 10.88 8.25 6.66
C PRO A 145 10.72 7.39 5.41
N LEU A 146 9.62 7.61 4.69
CA LEU A 146 9.42 7.04 3.37
C LEU A 146 10.14 7.89 2.34
N THR A 147 10.60 7.25 1.26
CA THR A 147 11.25 7.92 0.13
C THR A 147 10.29 7.98 -1.04
N ILE A 148 10.15 9.15 -1.65
CA ILE A 148 9.37 9.32 -2.89
C ILE A 148 10.15 8.64 -4.02
N VAL A 149 9.49 7.73 -4.72
CA VAL A 149 10.04 7.04 -5.89
C VAL A 149 9.82 7.87 -7.13
N ASP A 150 8.56 8.22 -7.40
CA ASP A 150 8.14 9.01 -8.54
C ASP A 150 6.68 9.49 -8.35
N GLY A 151 6.18 10.36 -9.22
CA GLY A 151 4.79 10.77 -9.26
C GLY A 151 4.36 11.40 -10.57
N PHE A 152 3.04 11.44 -10.79
CA PHE A 152 2.45 12.03 -11.99
C PHE A 152 1.16 12.80 -11.66
N GLN A 153 0.74 13.65 -12.58
CA GLN A 153 -0.54 14.37 -12.50
C GLN A 153 -1.58 13.63 -13.37
N PHE A 154 -2.72 13.25 -12.79
CA PHE A 154 -3.85 12.64 -13.51
C PHE A 154 -4.95 13.65 -13.87
N ARG A 155 -4.90 14.86 -13.28
CA ARG A 155 -5.78 15.97 -13.65
C ARG A 155 -4.91 17.18 -13.96
N GLN A 156 -5.03 17.71 -15.18
CA GLN A 156 -4.48 19.01 -15.53
C GLN A 156 -5.58 20.05 -15.35
N THR A 157 -5.24 21.20 -14.76
CA THR A 157 -6.09 22.39 -14.89
C THR A 157 -6.03 22.77 -16.37
N VAL A 158 -7.18 22.70 -17.06
CA VAL A 158 -7.27 23.19 -18.44
C VAL A 158 -6.98 24.69 -18.38
N GLU A 159 -5.88 25.12 -19.00
CA GLU A 159 -5.59 26.55 -19.24
C GLU A 159 -6.57 27.15 -20.24
#